data_AF-A0A2T6AC25-F1
#
_entry.id   AF-A0A2T6AC25-F1
#
_cell.length_a   1.000
_cell.length_b   1.000
_cell.length_c   1.000
_cell.angle_alpha   90.00
_cell.angle_beta   90.00
_cell.angle_gamma   90.00
#
_symmetry.space_group_name_H-M   'P 1'
#
loop_
_entity.id
_entity.type
_entity.pdbx_description
1 polymer ?
#
loop_
_entity_poly.entity_id
_entity_poly.type
_entity_poly.pdbx_seq_one_letter_code
_entity_poly.pdbx_strand_id
1 'polypeptide(L)' 'MANQKTEPLELAAQPAELGVGTPVEWMVDPDLPENVLGVTYEFSNTGERKTVWYTPNKRRAKSFVVVDVPHSRNVATV' A
#
# COMPACT_ATOMS: atom_id res chain seq x y z
N MET A 1 -6.78 -48.49 -2.01
CA MET A 1 -5.66 -47.57 -1.74
C MET A 1 -5.53 -46.65 -2.95
N ALA A 2 -6.02 -45.41 -2.86
CA ALA A 2 -6.03 -44.48 -3.99
C ALA A 2 -4.68 -43.75 -4.08
N ASN A 3 -4.03 -43.88 -5.23
CA ASN A 3 -2.76 -43.23 -5.56
C ASN A 3 -3.00 -41.74 -5.81
N GLN A 4 -2.66 -40.87 -4.86
CA GLN A 4 -2.68 -39.42 -5.08
C GLN A 4 -1.43 -39.03 -5.88
N LYS A 5 -1.63 -38.77 -7.17
CA LYS A 5 -0.64 -38.15 -8.05
C LYS A 5 -0.53 -36.68 -7.66
N THR A 6 0.54 -36.32 -6.95
CA THR A 6 0.88 -34.93 -6.65
C THR A 6 1.47 -34.30 -7.91
N GLU A 7 0.74 -33.41 -8.57
CA GLU A 7 1.31 -32.57 -9.62
C GLU A 7 2.13 -31.45 -8.96
N PRO A 8 3.37 -31.20 -9.39
CA PRO A 8 4.13 -30.08 -8.87
C PRO A 8 3.47 -28.80 -9.36
N LEU A 9 3.11 -27.91 -8.42
CA LEU A 9 2.76 -26.53 -8.72
C LEU A 9 4.03 -25.81 -9.20
N GLU A 10 4.41 -26.05 -10.45
CA GLU A 10 5.35 -25.22 -11.17
C GLU A 10 4.60 -23.94 -11.59
N LEU A 11 4.40 -23.04 -10.63
CA LEU A 11 4.00 -21.68 -10.93
C LEU A 11 5.20 -20.78 -10.65
N ALA A 12 5.90 -20.47 -11.73
CA ALA A 12 6.92 -19.45 -11.80
C ALA A 12 6.41 -18.15 -11.17
N ALA A 13 6.90 -17.86 -9.97
CA ALA A 13 7.07 -16.50 -9.50
C ALA A 13 8.50 -16.44 -8.99
N GLN A 14 9.37 -15.74 -9.72
CA GLN A 14 10.58 -15.21 -9.12
C GLN A 14 10.18 -14.53 -7.81
N PRO A 15 11.01 -14.55 -6.74
CA PRO A 15 10.70 -13.77 -5.57
C PRO A 15 10.63 -12.32 -6.03
N ALA A 16 9.42 -11.82 -6.29
CA ALA A 16 9.17 -10.40 -6.29
C ALA A 16 9.62 -10.01 -4.89
N GLU A 17 10.82 -9.42 -4.79
CA GLU A 17 11.23 -8.72 -3.59
C GLU A 17 10.01 -7.96 -3.13
N LEU A 18 9.41 -8.39 -2.02
CA LEU A 18 8.11 -7.91 -1.58
C LEU A 18 8.23 -6.40 -1.50
N GLY A 19 7.70 -5.70 -2.51
CA GLY A 19 7.92 -4.28 -2.68
C GLY A 19 7.37 -3.61 -1.43
N VAL A 20 8.25 -3.05 -0.61
CA VAL A 20 7.82 -2.36 0.61
C VAL A 20 7.18 -1.06 0.17
N GLY A 21 5.87 -0.96 0.37
CA GLY A 21 5.12 0.27 0.15
C GLY A 21 5.45 1.27 1.25
N THR A 22 5.91 2.46 0.88
CA THR A 22 6.10 3.57 1.82
C THR A 22 4.82 4.41 1.86
N PRO A 23 4.26 4.75 3.04
CA PRO A 23 3.10 5.64 3.10
C PRO A 23 3.50 7.06 2.68
N VAL A 24 2.80 7.59 1.69
CA VAL A 24 3.12 8.89 1.08
C VAL A 24 2.01 9.91 1.24
N GLU A 25 0.76 9.46 1.38
CA GLU A 25 -0.40 10.32 1.65
C GLU A 25 -1.30 9.63 2.67
N TRP A 26 -1.87 10.43 3.56
CA TRP A 26 -2.87 10.00 4.54
C TRP A 26 -4.19 10.70 4.24
N MET A 27 -5.26 9.93 4.14
CA MET A 27 -6.63 10.45 4.09
C MET A 27 -7.20 10.40 5.50
N VAL A 28 -7.45 11.55 6.10
CA VAL A 28 -7.99 11.67 7.47
C VAL A 28 -9.39 12.26 7.44
N ASP A 29 -10.17 11.96 8.48
CA ASP A 29 -11.46 12.58 8.71
C ASP A 29 -11.27 14.09 9.00
N PRO A 30 -11.97 15.00 8.31
CA PRO A 30 -11.84 16.44 8.53
C PRO A 30 -12.28 16.88 9.93
N ASP A 31 -13.25 16.18 10.52
CA ASP A 31 -13.82 16.51 11.83
C ASP A 31 -13.05 15.83 12.96
N LEU A 32 -12.34 14.73 12.66
CA LEU A 32 -11.56 13.95 13.62
C LEU A 32 -10.21 13.51 13.03
N PRO A 33 -9.18 14.37 12.98
CA PRO A 33 -7.93 14.11 12.26
C PRO A 33 -7.14 12.87 12.72
N GLU A 34 -7.36 12.39 13.94
CA GLU A 34 -6.81 11.12 14.43
C GLU A 34 -7.43 9.88 13.76
N ASN A 35 -8.58 10.03 13.10
CA ASN A 35 -9.28 8.98 12.38
C ASN A 35 -8.77 8.90 10.93
N VAL A 36 -7.85 7.96 10.70
CA VAL A 36 -7.32 7.68 9.36
C VAL A 36 -8.33 6.85 8.55
N LEU A 37 -8.80 7.41 7.45
CA LEU A 37 -9.77 6.81 6.52
C LEU A 37 -9.10 6.02 5.39
N GLY A 38 -7.85 6.34 5.07
CA GLY A 38 -7.06 5.62 4.08
C GLY A 38 -5.61 6.09 4.00
N VAL A 39 -4.78 5.31 3.31
CA VAL A 39 -3.36 5.61 3.11
C VAL A 39 -2.97 5.26 1.68
N THR A 40 -2.30 6.18 0.98
CA THR A 40 -1.60 5.88 -0.27
C THR A 40 -0.19 5.42 0.03
N TYR A 41 0.18 4.26 -0.51
CA TYR A 41 1.52 3.72 -0.50
C TYR A 41 2.17 3.88 -1.86
N GLU A 42 3.44 4.27 -1.89
CA GLU A 42 4.30 4.21 -3.07
C GLU A 42 5.26 3.03 -2.94
N PHE A 43 5.28 2.16 -3.94
CA PHE A 43 6.11 0.96 -3.95
C PHE A 43 7.48 1.26 -4.55
N SER A 44 8.54 1.15 -3.74
CA SER A 44 9.91 1.53 -4.14
C SER A 44 10.42 0.86 -5.42
N ASN A 45 9.97 -0.37 -5.68
CA ASN A 45 10.45 -1.16 -6.82
C ASN A 45 9.77 -0.78 -8.15
N THR A 46 8.54 -0.26 -8.09
CA THR A 46 7.72 0.03 -9.29
C THR A 46 7.35 1.49 -9.44
N GLY A 47 7.48 2.29 -8.37
CA GLY A 47 6.90 3.64 -8.26
C GLY A 47 5.37 3.63 -8.26
N GLU A 48 4.73 2.46 -8.22
CA GLU A 48 3.27 2.35 -8.25
C GLU A 48 2.69 2.95 -6.98
N ARG A 49 1.63 3.75 -7.11
CA ARG A 49 0.88 4.29 -5.97
C ARG A 49 -0.42 3.52 -5.79
N LYS A 50 -0.65 2.95 -4.59
CA LYS A 50 -1.91 2.28 -4.25
C LYS A 50 -2.50 2.84 -2.97
N THR A 51 -3.80 3.13 -3.02
CA THR A 51 -4.56 3.57 -1.85
C THR A 51 -5.27 2.40 -1.18
N VAL A 52 -5.07 2.25 0.12
CA VAL A 52 -5.83 1.34 0.98
C VAL A 52 -6.84 2.15 1.78
N TRP A 53 -8.12 1.75 1.72
CA TRP A 53 -9.20 2.41 2.47
C TRP A 53 -9.54 1.62 3.73
N TYR A 54 -9.53 2.30 4.88
CA TYR A 54 -9.85 1.74 6.20
C TYR A 54 -11.31 1.94 6.60
N THR A 55 -12.09 2.63 5.77
CA THR A 55 -13.53 2.74 5.92
C THR A 55 -14.19 1.35 6.12
N PRO A 56 -15.31 1.25 6.85
CA PRO A 56 -15.95 -0.04 7.12
C PRO A 56 -16.32 -0.83 5.86
N ASN A 57 -16.69 -0.13 4.79
CA ASN A 57 -17.03 -0.73 3.51
C ASN A 57 -15.84 -0.94 2.56
N LYS A 58 -14.61 -0.61 3.01
CA LYS A 58 -13.35 -0.68 2.23
C LYS A 58 -13.39 0.11 0.93
N ARG A 59 -14.22 1.15 0.87
CA ARG A 59 -14.35 2.07 -0.28
C ARG A 59 -13.83 3.46 0.07
N ARG A 60 -13.61 4.26 -0.97
CA ARG A 60 -13.29 5.67 -0.84
C ARG A 60 -14.29 6.41 0.05
N ALA A 61 -13.77 7.15 1.03
CA ALA A 61 -14.57 8.04 1.86
C ALA A 61 -15.14 9.19 1.01
N LYS A 62 -16.36 9.65 1.34
CA LYS A 62 -16.99 10.78 0.62
C LYS A 62 -16.35 12.13 0.96
N SER A 63 -15.85 12.26 2.18
CA SER A 63 -15.16 13.44 2.69
C SER A 63 -13.88 12.99 3.40
N PHE A 64 -12.76 13.63 3.09
CA PHE A 64 -11.47 13.41 3.72
C PHE A 64 -10.53 14.58 3.39
N VAL A 65 -9.55 14.81 4.26
CA VAL A 65 -8.41 15.68 4.00
C VAL A 65 -7.20 14.81 3.64
N VAL A 66 -6.42 15.23 2.65
CA VAL A 66 -5.16 14.57 2.29
C VAL A 66 -4.02 15.28 3.02
N VAL A 67 -3.20 14.50 3.72
CA VAL A 67 -1.96 14.94 4.36
C VAL A 67 -0.80 14.25 3.66
N ASP A 68 -0.04 15.02 2.87
CA ASP A 68 1.19 14.54 2.24
C ASP A 68 2.29 14.33 3.28
N VAL A 69 2.97 13.19 3.20
CA VAL A 69 4.21 12.98 3.93
C VAL A 69 5.33 13.58 3.09
N PRO A 70 6.03 14.63 3.56
CA PRO A 70 7.19 15.13 2.85
C PRO A 70 8.21 14.00 2.77
N HIS A 71 8.50 13.54 1.56
CA HIS A 71 9.63 12.67 1.34
C HIS A 71 10.86 13.47 1.76
N SER A 72 11.56 13.02 2.80
CA SER A 72 12.93 13.44 3.09
C SER A 72 13.79 13.03 1.90
N ARG A 73 13.75 13.80 0.81
CA ARG A 73 14.77 13.75 -0.23
C ARG A 73 16.04 14.13 0.50
N ASN A 74 16.92 13.14 0.70
CA ASN A 74 18.29 13.39 1.14
C ASN A 74 18.83 14.51 0.26
N VAL A 75 18.97 15.71 0.83
CA VAL A 75 19.67 16.81 0.20
C VAL A 75 21.13 16.42 0.28
N ALA A 76 21.61 15.68 -0.71
CA ALA A 76 23.04 15.48 -0.91
C ALA A 76 23.64 16.88 -1.12
N THR A 77 24.15 17.44 -0.04
CA THR A 77 24.92 18.69 -0.08
C THR A 77 26.26 18.31 -0.68
N VAL A 78 26.50 18.80 -1.91
CA VAL A 78 27.78 18.69 -2.63
C VAL A 78 28.73 19.74 -2.09
#